data_AF-A0A1I5HRV4-F1
#
_entry.id   AF-A0A1I5HRV4-F1
#
_cell.length_a   1.000
_cell.length_b   1.000
_cell.length_c   1.000
_cell.angle_alpha   90.00
_cell.angle_beta   90.00
_cell.angle_gamma   90.00
#
_symmetry.space_group_name_H-M   'P 1'
#
loop_
_entity.id
_entity.type
_entity.pdbx_description
1 polymer ?
#
loop_
_entity_poly.entity_id
_entity_poly.type
_entity_poly.pdbx_seq_one_letter_code
_entity_poly.pdbx_strand_id
1 'polypeptide(L)'
;MSVTQASAGGKSVAKLVESLEKQAANRSDVNWHQGLKSSTKIALEKINGAFDAKWISAEESLSLKQRVYSVQDKLIELALW
;
A
#
# COMPACT_ATOMS: atom_id res chain seq x y z
N MET A 1 25.29 -10.26 -0.59
CA MET A 1 23.82 -10.42 -0.62
C MET A 1 23.34 -10.11 -2.02
N SER A 2 22.59 -11.03 -2.65
CA SER A 2 22.28 -10.99 -4.08
C SER A 2 21.25 -9.91 -4.42
N VAL A 3 21.62 -9.04 -5.37
CA VAL A 3 20.82 -7.96 -5.97
C VAL A 3 19.42 -8.42 -6.43
N THR A 4 19.28 -9.71 -6.73
CA THR A 4 18.03 -10.35 -7.15
C THR A 4 16.92 -10.33 -6.09
N GLN A 5 17.27 -10.36 -4.80
CA GLN A 5 16.30 -10.46 -3.71
C GLN A 5 15.64 -9.09 -3.39
N ALA A 6 16.40 -8.00 -3.58
CA ALA A 6 15.91 -6.63 -3.42
C ALA A 6 14.83 -6.26 -4.46
N SER A 7 15.06 -6.65 -5.72
CA SER A 7 14.13 -6.41 -6.84
C SER A 7 12.77 -7.12 -6.66
N ALA A 8 12.77 -8.35 -6.14
CA ALA A 8 11.53 -9.11 -5.94
C ALA A 8 10.67 -8.52 -4.81
N GLY A 9 11.32 -8.09 -3.71
CA GLY A 9 10.67 -7.45 -2.57
C GLY A 9 10.02 -6.11 -2.92
N GLY A 10 10.75 -5.21 -3.57
CA GLY A 10 10.22 -3.89 -3.97
C GLY A 10 9.05 -3.98 -4.96
N LYS A 11 9.16 -4.82 -5.99
CA LYS A 11 8.06 -5.08 -6.94
C LYS A 11 6.82 -5.67 -6.28
N SER A 12 6.99 -6.46 -5.21
CA SER A 12 5.87 -7.03 -4.46
C SER A 12 5.08 -5.95 -3.71
N VAL A 13 5.77 -4.98 -3.11
CA VAL A 13 5.11 -3.90 -2.35
C VAL A 13 4.40 -2.92 -3.28
N ALA A 14 5.00 -2.54 -4.42
CA ALA A 14 4.35 -1.65 -5.38
C ALA A 14 3.04 -2.24 -5.94
N LYS A 15 3.03 -3.55 -6.26
CA LYS A 15 1.81 -4.26 -6.71
C LYS A 15 0.73 -4.33 -5.63
N LEU A 16 1.13 -4.49 -4.36
CA LEU A 16 0.19 -4.46 -3.25
C LEU A 16 -0.51 -3.10 -3.15
N VAL A 17 0.24 -2.00 -3.23
CA VAL A 17 -0.32 -0.64 -3.20
C VAL A 17 -1.26 -0.40 -4.39
N GLU A 18 -0.88 -0.83 -5.60
CA GLU A 18 -1.74 -0.73 -6.78
C GLU A 18 -3.05 -1.52 -6.62
N SER A 19 -3.01 -2.69 -5.98
CA SER A 19 -4.23 -3.45 -5.67
C SER A 19 -5.15 -2.71 -4.71
N LEU A 20 -4.60 -2.03 -3.70
CA LEU A 20 -5.39 -1.21 -2.77
C LEU A 20 -6.06 -0.05 -3.47
N GLU A 21 -5.36 0.62 -4.38
CA GLU A 21 -5.92 1.73 -5.15
C GLU A 21 -7.08 1.26 -6.05
N LYS A 22 -6.94 0.10 -6.69
CA LYS A 22 -8.02 -0.50 -7.50
C LYS A 22 -9.23 -0.86 -6.67
N GLN A 23 -9.03 -1.45 -5.49
CA GLN A 23 -10.12 -1.76 -4.56
C GLN A 23 -10.81 -0.48 -4.06
N ALA A 24 -10.05 0.57 -3.75
CA ALA A 24 -10.62 1.88 -3.35
C ALA A 24 -11.39 2.57 -4.48
N ALA A 25 -11.02 2.33 -5.74
CA ALA A 25 -11.73 2.86 -6.91
C ALA A 25 -13.04 2.11 -7.19
N ASN A 26 -13.12 0.82 -6.87
CA ASN A 26 -14.29 -0.02 -7.15
C ASN A 26 -15.34 0.02 -6.02
N ARG A 27 -15.93 1.20 -5.81
CA ARG A 27 -16.93 1.47 -4.74
C ARG A 27 -18.22 0.63 -4.83
N SER A 28 -18.43 -0.07 -5.93
CA SER A 28 -19.61 -0.89 -6.19
C SER A 28 -19.60 -2.26 -5.49
N ASP A 29 -18.47 -2.70 -4.93
CA ASP A 29 -18.42 -3.94 -4.15
C ASP A 29 -19.04 -3.73 -2.75
N VAL A 30 -19.99 -4.60 -2.40
CA VAL A 30 -20.57 -4.63 -1.04
C VAL A 30 -19.43 -4.88 -0.05
N ASN A 31 -19.30 -3.99 0.94
CA ASN A 31 -18.23 -4.00 1.94
C ASN A 31 -16.82 -3.69 1.39
N TRP A 32 -16.66 -2.98 0.26
CA TRP A 32 -15.34 -2.58 -0.28
C TRP A 32 -14.42 -1.90 0.76
N HIS A 33 -14.99 -1.21 1.75
CA HIS A 33 -14.27 -0.59 2.86
C HIS A 33 -13.88 -1.57 3.98
N GLN A 34 -14.61 -2.69 4.14
CA GLN A 34 -14.29 -3.72 5.12
C GLN A 34 -13.10 -4.52 4.62
N GLY A 35 -12.02 -4.50 5.39
CA GLY A 35 -10.74 -5.09 4.99
C GLY A 35 -9.74 -4.05 4.48
N LEU A 36 -10.18 -2.96 3.85
CA LEU A 36 -9.27 -1.93 3.34
C LEU A 36 -8.48 -1.22 4.45
N LYS A 37 -9.10 -0.99 5.61
CA LYS A 37 -8.41 -0.45 6.80
C LYS A 37 -7.26 -1.36 7.27
N SER A 38 -7.49 -2.66 7.35
CA SER A 38 -6.46 -3.63 7.74
C SER A 38 -5.39 -3.77 6.65
N SER A 39 -5.80 -3.79 5.39
CA SER A 39 -4.89 -3.95 4.26
C SER A 39 -3.98 -2.74 4.03
N THR A 40 -4.47 -1.51 4.27
CA THR A 40 -3.62 -0.30 4.23
C THR A 40 -2.59 -0.30 5.35
N LYS A 41 -2.95 -0.76 6.57
CA LYS A 41 -1.99 -0.95 7.67
C LYS A 41 -0.90 -1.97 7.30
N ILE A 42 -1.29 -3.13 6.76
CA ILE A 42 -0.36 -4.17 6.31
C ILE A 42 0.56 -3.66 5.20
N ALA A 43 0.04 -2.83 4.28
CA ALA A 43 0.85 -2.23 3.23
C ALA A 43 1.92 -1.28 3.80
N LEU A 44 1.57 -0.43 4.77
CA LEU A 44 2.56 0.44 5.44
C LEU A 44 3.65 -0.38 6.15
N GLU A 45 3.28 -1.44 6.86
CA GLU A 45 4.22 -2.35 7.51
C GLU A 45 5.16 -3.01 6.50
N LYS A 46 4.64 -3.48 5.35
CA LYS A 46 5.45 -4.06 4.27
C LYS A 46 6.35 -3.05 3.58
N ILE A 47 5.90 -1.81 3.38
CA ILE A 47 6.73 -0.73 2.85
C ILE A 47 7.89 -0.43 3.79
N ASN A 48 7.63 -0.35 5.11
CA ASN A 48 8.69 -0.14 6.10
C ASN A 48 9.68 -1.30 6.09
N GLY A 49 9.20 -2.55 6.11
CA GLY A 49 10.08 -3.73 6.03
C GLY A 49 10.91 -3.79 4.75
N ALA A 50 10.35 -3.42 3.60
CA ALA A 50 11.09 -3.35 2.34
C ALA A 50 12.13 -2.21 2.34
N PHE A 51 11.82 -1.08 2.97
CA PHE A 51 12.77 0.02 3.14
C PHE A 51 13.93 -0.37 4.07
N ASP A 52 13.65 -0.97 5.21
CA ASP A 52 14.65 -1.43 6.19
C ASP A 52 15.56 -2.51 5.59
N ALA A 53 14.98 -3.40 4.76
CA ALA A 53 15.73 -4.39 3.99
C ALA A 53 16.51 -3.81 2.79
N LYS A 54 16.43 -2.48 2.55
CA LYS A 54 17.05 -1.76 1.43
C LYS A 54 16.61 -2.30 0.06
N TRP A 55 15.39 -2.79 -0.03
CA TRP A 55 14.79 -3.30 -1.27
C TRP A 55 14.17 -2.20 -2.14
N ILE A 56 13.84 -1.06 -1.52
CA ILE A 56 13.31 0.14 -2.16
C ILE A 56 14.08 1.36 -1.65
N SER A 57 14.10 2.43 -2.44
CA SER A 57 14.75 3.69 -2.03
C SER A 57 13.90 4.46 -1.00
N ALA A 58 14.49 5.48 -0.38
CA ALA A 58 13.75 6.40 0.49
C ALA A 58 12.62 7.14 -0.26
N GLU A 59 12.90 7.56 -1.50
CA GLU A 59 11.92 8.23 -2.37
C GLU A 59 10.78 7.27 -2.77
N GLU A 60 11.10 6.03 -3.11
CA GLU A 60 10.11 5.01 -3.43
C GLU A 60 9.26 4.65 -2.21
N SER A 61 9.87 4.52 -1.03
CA SER A 61 9.15 4.31 0.24
C SER A 61 8.18 5.46 0.54
N LEU A 62 8.63 6.71 0.38
CA LEU A 62 7.81 7.90 0.59
C LEU A 62 6.61 7.94 -0.38
N SER A 63 6.87 7.73 -1.67
CA SER A 63 5.84 7.70 -2.71
C SER A 63 4.78 6.63 -2.44
N LEU A 64 5.21 5.41 -2.10
CA LEU A 64 4.29 4.31 -1.77
C LEU A 64 3.47 4.60 -0.50
N LYS A 65 4.07 5.20 0.54
CA LYS A 65 3.34 5.61 1.75
C LYS A 65 2.28 6.67 1.45
N GLN A 66 2.62 7.70 0.68
CA GLN A 66 1.68 8.75 0.28
C GLN A 66 0.46 8.18 -0.45
N ARG A 67 0.69 7.23 -1.35
CA ARG A 67 -0.39 6.51 -2.06
C ARG A 67 -1.30 5.73 -1.11
N VAL A 68 -0.73 5.02 -0.15
CA VAL A 68 -1.52 4.31 0.88
C VAL A 68 -2.31 5.27 1.76
N TYR A 69 -1.74 6.42 2.14
CA TYR A 69 -2.46 7.44 2.90
C TYR A 69 -3.63 8.04 2.10
N SER A 70 -3.46 8.31 0.80
CA SER A 70 -4.56 8.75 -0.05
C SER A 70 -5.72 7.74 -0.11
N VAL A 71 -5.42 6.44 -0.05
CA VAL A 71 -6.45 5.39 0.08
C VAL A 71 -7.15 5.47 1.44
N GLN A 72 -6.41 5.73 2.54
CA GLN A 72 -6.98 5.90 3.87
C GLN A 72 -7.86 7.15 3.99
N ASP A 73 -7.45 8.27 3.41
CA ASP A 73 -8.22 9.51 3.41
C ASP A 73 -9.58 9.31 2.74
N LYS A 74 -9.62 8.60 1.60
CA LYS A 74 -10.86 8.23 0.92
C LYS A 74 -11.78 7.35 1.78
N LEU A 75 -11.22 6.46 2.61
CA LEU A 75 -12.01 5.66 3.56
C LEU A 75 -12.63 6.54 4.64
N ILE A 76 -11.88 7.54 5.14
CA ILE A 76 -12.35 8.45 6.18
C ILE A 76 -13.46 9.35 5.64
N GLU A 77 -13.29 9.91 4.45
CA GLU A 77 -14.33 10.71 3.77
C GLU A 77 -15.66 9.95 3.63
N LEU A 78 -15.60 8.63 3.41
CA LEU A 78 -16.78 7.78 3.22
C LEU A 78 -17.38 7.24 4.52
N ALA A 79 -16.64 7.27 5.64
CA ALA A 79 -17.13 6.86 6.95
C ALA A 79 -17.78 8.02 7.74
N LEU A 80 -17.68 9.26 7.24
CA LEU A 80 -18.22 10.47 7.85
C LEU A 80 -19.60 10.89 7.28
N TRP A 81 -20.27 10.02 6.52
CA TRP A 81 -21.63 10.22 5.99
C TRP A 81 -22.60 9.15 6.46
#